data_AF-A0A9E3ABQ3-F1
#
_entry.id   AF-A0A9E3ABQ3-F1
#
_cell.length_a   1.000
_cell.length_b   1.000
_cell.length_c   1.000
_cell.angle_alpha   90.00
_cell.angle_beta   90.00
_cell.angle_gamma   90.00
#
_symmetry.space_group_name_H-M   'P 1'
#
loop_
_entity.id
_entity.type
_entity.pdbx_description
1 polymer ?
#
loop_
_entity_poly.entity_id
_entity_poly.type
_entity_poly.pdbx_seq_one_letter_code
_entity_poly.pdbx_strand_id
1 'polypeptide(L)'
;MFSELQSHYVFADRFGRPGKGNDKGKVEGLIGWVRRNLLVPVPRAASLAALNDQLLEGCRRRLGDRLRGHEETIGERLVRDLAVFHDLPPSSIWCCARSSSAMYPCRRPARYSTG
;
A
#
# COMPACT_ATOMS: atom_id res chain seq x y z
N MET A 1 6.47 4.68 16.85
CA MET A 1 6.54 4.84 15.38
C MET A 1 5.42 4.07 14.68
N PHE A 2 5.27 2.75 14.86
CA PHE A 2 4.18 1.99 14.19
C PHE A 2 2.78 2.30 14.74
N SER A 3 2.61 2.43 16.06
CA SER A 3 1.31 2.81 16.68
C SER A 3 0.82 4.20 16.26
N GLU A 4 1.74 5.10 15.89
CA GLU A 4 1.39 6.43 15.38
C GLU A 4 0.84 6.36 13.95
N LEU A 5 1.44 5.50 13.11
CA LEU A 5 0.93 5.16 11.79
C LEU A 5 -0.49 4.55 11.90
N GLN A 6 -0.69 3.61 12.82
CA GLN A 6 -1.99 2.98 13.08
C GLN A 6 -3.04 3.99 13.51
N SER A 7 -2.70 4.90 14.43
CA SER A 7 -3.64 5.92 14.89
C SER A 7 -3.99 6.93 13.80
N HIS A 8 -3.05 7.25 12.91
CA HIS A 8 -3.24 8.25 11.87
C HIS A 8 -4.05 7.72 10.69
N TYR A 9 -3.77 6.49 10.25
CA TYR A 9 -4.46 5.85 9.12
C TYR A 9 -5.60 4.91 9.56
N VAL A 10 -5.83 4.78 10.87
CA VAL A 10 -6.94 4.03 11.49
C VAL A 10 -7.04 2.60 10.96
N PHE A 11 -5.95 1.85 11.06
CA PHE A 11 -5.93 0.42 10.70
C PHE A 11 -5.50 -0.45 11.88
N ALA A 12 -6.08 -1.64 11.98
CA ALA A 12 -5.66 -2.67 12.92
C ALA A 12 -4.46 -3.45 12.34
N ASP A 13 -3.42 -3.66 13.15
CA ASP A 13 -2.34 -4.54 12.75
C ASP A 13 -2.73 -6.02 12.82
N ARG A 14 -2.02 -6.78 11.99
CA ARG A 14 -1.97 -8.24 12.09
C ARG A 14 -0.53 -8.67 11.90
N PHE A 15 0.18 -8.88 13.00
CA PHE A 15 1.49 -9.48 12.95
C PHE A 15 1.40 -10.94 12.50
N GLY A 16 2.41 -11.39 11.74
CA GLY A 16 2.50 -12.76 11.28
C GLY A 16 2.49 -13.70 12.49
N ARG A 17 1.59 -14.69 12.47
CA ARG A 17 1.47 -15.66 13.55
C ARG A 17 2.65 -16.64 13.46
N PRO A 18 3.55 -16.70 14.47
CA PRO A 18 4.66 -17.66 14.44
C PRO A 18 4.12 -19.09 14.25
N GLY A 19 4.69 -19.84 13.30
CA GLY A 19 4.28 -21.22 12.99
C GLY A 19 3.06 -21.39 12.07
N LYS A 20 2.45 -20.30 11.57
CA LYS A 20 1.36 -20.36 10.57
C LYS A 20 1.92 -20.00 9.17
N GLY A 21 2.27 -21.02 8.38
CA GLY A 21 2.91 -20.86 7.06
C GLY A 21 2.01 -20.30 5.94
N ASN A 22 0.70 -20.18 6.18
CA ASN A 22 -0.27 -19.72 5.18
C ASN A 22 -0.11 -18.24 4.81
N ASP A 23 0.38 -17.40 5.74
CA ASP A 23 0.65 -15.98 5.46
C ASP A 23 1.91 -15.84 4.58
N LYS A 24 2.88 -16.73 4.78
CA LYS A 24 4.16 -16.75 4.06
C LYS A 24 4.00 -17.21 2.61
N GLY A 25 3.20 -18.25 2.37
CA GLY A 25 3.05 -18.85 1.03
C GLY A 25 2.52 -17.89 -0.04
N LYS A 26 1.64 -16.94 0.32
CA LYS A 26 1.15 -15.91 -0.60
C LYS A 26 2.26 -14.93 -1.00
N VAL A 27 3.07 -14.49 -0.03
CA VAL A 27 4.18 -13.57 -0.24
C VAL A 27 5.26 -14.23 -1.12
N GLU A 28 5.65 -15.47 -0.78
CA GLU A 28 6.63 -16.23 -1.57
C GLU A 28 6.15 -16.47 -3.01
N GLY A 29 4.85 -16.77 -3.20
CA GLY A 29 4.24 -16.93 -4.51
C GLY A 29 4.28 -15.64 -5.35
N LEU A 30 3.99 -14.49 -4.75
CA LEU A 30 4.07 -13.19 -5.42
C LEU A 30 5.51 -12.85 -5.81
N ILE A 31 6.48 -13.02 -4.90
CA ILE A 31 7.90 -12.80 -5.17
C ILE A 31 8.36 -13.71 -6.32
N GLY A 32 8.00 -14.99 -6.28
CA GLY A 32 8.32 -15.95 -7.33
C GLY A 32 7.71 -15.58 -8.67
N TRP A 33 6.52 -14.98 -8.70
CA TRP A 33 5.93 -14.45 -9.92
C TRP A 33 6.68 -13.21 -10.43
N VAL A 34 6.99 -12.23 -9.58
CA VAL A 34 7.68 -10.99 -9.99
C VAL A 34 9.02 -11.33 -10.64
N ARG A 35 9.78 -12.23 -10.02
CA ARG A 35 11.07 -12.67 -10.56
C ARG A 35 10.93 -13.29 -11.95
N ARG A 36 9.99 -14.22 -12.13
CA ARG A 36 9.82 -14.96 -13.38
C ARG A 36 9.20 -14.15 -14.52
N ASN A 37 8.42 -13.12 -14.21
CA ASN A 37 7.63 -12.39 -15.22
C ASN A 37 8.15 -10.98 -15.50
N LEU A 38 8.80 -10.33 -14.53
CA LEU A 38 9.23 -8.94 -14.65
C LEU A 38 10.76 -8.77 -14.63
N LEU A 39 11.49 -9.73 -14.04
CA LEU A 39 12.93 -9.64 -13.84
C LEU A 39 13.73 -10.68 -14.66
N VAL A 40 13.06 -11.49 -15.48
CA VAL A 40 13.68 -12.51 -16.33
C VAL A 40 13.12 -12.42 -17.76
N PRO A 41 14.00 -12.29 -18.78
CA PRO A 41 15.44 -12.02 -18.67
C PRO A 41 15.70 -10.70 -17.92
N VAL A 42 16.92 -10.50 -17.41
CA VAL A 42 17.26 -9.30 -16.64
C VAL A 42 16.91 -8.05 -17.46
N PRO A 43 16.02 -7.18 -16.96
CA PRO A 43 15.51 -6.06 -17.73
C PRO A 43 16.63 -5.06 -18.03
N ARG A 44 16.64 -4.53 -19.25
CA ARG A 44 17.55 -3.46 -19.67
C ARG A 44 16.75 -2.17 -19.81
N ALA A 45 17.23 -1.13 -19.14
CA ALA A 45 16.63 0.19 -19.18
C ALA A 45 17.72 1.26 -19.22
N ALA A 46 17.43 2.40 -19.83
CA ALA A 46 18.38 3.52 -19.96
C ALA A 46 18.59 4.28 -18.64
N SER A 47 17.69 4.11 -17.66
CA SER A 47 17.74 4.75 -16.36
C SER A 47 16.90 3.97 -15.33
N LEU A 48 17.08 4.30 -14.05
CA LEU A 48 16.25 3.75 -12.99
C LEU A 48 14.77 4.15 -13.14
N ALA A 49 14.50 5.36 -13.62
CA ALA A 49 13.13 5.81 -13.89
C ALA A 49 12.48 4.95 -14.99
N ALA A 50 13.18 4.70 -16.09
CA ALA A 50 12.69 3.84 -17.16
C ALA A 50 12.47 2.39 -16.68
N LEU A 51 13.32 1.89 -15.79
CA LEU A 51 13.12 0.58 -15.17
C LEU A 51 11.85 0.57 -14.30
N ASN A 52 11.62 1.60 -13.49
CA ASN A 52 10.43 1.71 -12.66
C ASN A 52 9.15 1.73 -13.49
N ASP A 53 9.13 2.46 -14.61
CA ASP A 53 7.99 2.50 -15.51
C ASP A 53 7.69 1.12 -16.13
N GLN A 54 8.74 0.39 -16.56
CA GLN A 54 8.60 -0.98 -17.07
C GLN A 54 8.00 -1.93 -16.02
N LEU A 55 8.48 -1.86 -14.77
CA LEU A 55 7.99 -2.70 -13.68
C LEU A 55 6.56 -2.32 -13.29
N LEU A 56 6.25 -1.04 -13.23
CA LEU A 56 4.90 -0.53 -12.94
C LEU A 56 3.90 -1.00 -13.99
N GLU A 57 4.27 -0.94 -15.27
CA GLU A 57 3.42 -1.43 -16.35
C GLU A 57 3.20 -2.95 -16.25
N GLY A 58 4.23 -3.70 -15.86
CA GLY A 58 4.08 -5.12 -15.54
C GLY A 58 3.08 -5.38 -14.41
N CYS A 59 3.13 -4.59 -13.33
CA CYS A 59 2.16 -4.67 -12.24
C CYS A 59 0.74 -4.31 -12.68
N ARG A 60 0.58 -3.29 -13.55
CA ARG A 60 -0.72 -2.92 -14.13
C ARG A 60 -1.30 -4.02 -15.00
N ARG A 61 -0.50 -4.64 -15.88
CA ARG A 61 -0.94 -5.78 -16.68
C ARG A 61 -1.46 -6.93 -15.82
N ARG A 62 -0.78 -7.22 -14.70
CA ARG A 62 -1.21 -8.25 -13.75
C ARG A 62 -2.61 -8.00 -13.19
N LEU A 63 -3.09 -6.76 -13.13
CA LEU A 63 -4.46 -6.48 -12.68
C LEU A 63 -5.51 -7.20 -13.56
N GLY A 64 -5.20 -7.49 -14.83
CA GLY A 64 -6.06 -8.27 -15.72
C GLY A 64 -6.06 -9.79 -15.48
N ASP A 65 -5.16 -10.31 -14.65
CA ASP A 65 -5.06 -11.75 -14.41
C ASP A 65 -6.21 -12.25 -13.52
N ARG A 66 -6.75 -13.43 -13.84
CA ARG A 66 -7.64 -14.20 -12.95
C ARG A 66 -6.83 -15.27 -12.23
N LEU A 67 -6.78 -15.21 -10.90
CA LEU A 67 -6.07 -16.20 -10.09
C LEU A 67 -6.91 -17.46 -9.88
N ARG A 68 -6.26 -18.62 -9.77
CA ARG A 68 -6.94 -19.90 -9.52
C ARG A 68 -7.88 -19.79 -8.31
N GLY A 69 -9.13 -20.22 -8.48
CA GLY A 69 -10.16 -20.15 -7.44
C GLY A 69 -10.88 -18.80 -7.34
N HIS A 70 -10.68 -17.91 -8.31
CA HIS A 70 -11.42 -16.65 -8.43
C HIS A 70 -12.05 -16.52 -9.82
N GLU A 71 -13.27 -15.99 -9.85
CA GLU A 71 -14.00 -15.68 -11.10
C GLU A 71 -13.61 -14.30 -11.66
N GLU A 72 -13.15 -13.42 -10.78
CA GLU A 72 -12.80 -12.04 -11.08
C GLU A 72 -11.30 -11.86 -11.26
N THR A 73 -10.95 -10.83 -12.03
CA THR A 73 -9.58 -10.35 -12.18
C THR A 73 -9.07 -9.72 -10.88
N ILE A 74 -7.76 -9.62 -10.74
CA ILE A 74 -7.13 -8.91 -9.61
C ILE A 74 -7.62 -7.46 -9.53
N GLY A 75 -7.78 -6.79 -10.67
CA GLY A 75 -8.22 -5.40 -10.77
C GLY A 75 -9.66 -5.19 -10.31
N GLU A 76 -10.60 -6.05 -10.74
CA GLU A 76 -12.01 -5.98 -10.30
C GLU A 76 -12.12 -6.14 -8.78
N ARG A 77 -11.36 -7.08 -8.21
CA ARG A 77 -11.30 -7.27 -6.76
C ARG A 77 -10.70 -6.05 -6.05
N LEU A 78 -9.65 -5.45 -6.61
CA LEU A 78 -9.05 -4.23 -6.07
C LEU A 78 -10.06 -3.08 -6.05
N VAL A 79 -10.86 -2.90 -7.10
CA VAL A 79 -11.91 -1.86 -7.13
C VAL A 79 -12.92 -2.06 -6.00
N ARG A 80 -13.35 -3.29 -5.74
CA ARG A 80 -14.22 -3.61 -4.60
C ARG A 80 -13.56 -3.30 -3.27
N ASP A 81 -12.30 -3.70 -3.10
CA ASP A 81 -11.54 -3.46 -1.87
C ASP A 81 -11.40 -1.94 -1.63
N LEU A 82 -11.10 -1.15 -2.67
CA LEU A 82 -11.00 0.30 -2.58
C LEU A 82 -12.34 0.96 -2.22
N ALA A 83 -13.46 0.44 -2.70
CA ALA A 83 -14.78 0.99 -2.40
C ALA A 83 -15.17 0.91 -0.92
N VAL A 84 -14.51 0.04 -0.14
CA VAL A 84 -14.73 -0.10 1.31
C VAL A 84 -13.60 0.51 2.15
N PHE A 85 -12.58 1.10 1.52
CA PHE A 85 -11.49 1.76 2.24
C PHE A 85 -11.93 3.14 2.74
N HIS A 86 -11.36 3.56 3.87
CA HIS A 86 -11.54 4.92 4.37
C HIS A 86 -10.75 5.91 3.52
N ASP A 87 -11.30 7.13 3.41
CA ASP A 87 -10.58 8.25 2.81
C ASP A 87 -9.26 8.51 3.54
N LEU A 88 -8.25 8.92 2.78
CA LEU A 88 -6.97 9.31 3.36
C LEU A 88 -7.15 10.55 4.24
N PRO A 89 -6.49 10.62 5.41
CA PRO A 89 -6.51 11.81 6.23
C PRO A 89 -5.90 13.00 5.46
N PRO A 90 -6.46 14.21 5.58
CA PRO A 90 -6.02 15.38 4.81
C PRO A 90 -4.65 15.91 5.23
N SER A 91 -4.18 15.55 6.42
CA SER A 91 -2.87 15.92 6.96
C SER A 91 -1.89 14.76 6.80
N SER A 92 -0.63 15.06 6.48
CA SER A 92 0.43 14.04 6.46
C SER A 92 0.79 13.55 7.86
N ILE A 93 1.27 12.30 7.95
CA ILE A 93 1.76 11.68 9.19
C ILE A 93 2.88 12.50 9.87
N TRP A 94 3.67 13.23 9.09
CA TRP A 94 4.79 14.05 9.57
C TRP A 94 4.36 15.39 10.17
N CYS A 95 3.07 15.75 10.07
CA CYS A 95 2.54 16.95 10.70
C CYS A 95 2.44 16.80 12.24
N CYS A 96 2.45 15.56 12.76
CA CYS A 96 2.57 15.25 14.18
C CYS A 96 4.05 15.13 14.62
N ALA A 97 4.84 16.19 14.47
CA ALA A 97 6.18 16.21 15.06
C ALA A 97 6.09 16.49 16.57
N ARG A 98 6.41 15.49 17.40
CA ARG A 98 6.63 15.70 18.85
C ARG A 98 7.93 16.47 19.05
N SER A 99 7.86 17.70 19.54
CA SER A 99 8.94 18.27 20.36
C SER A 99 8.85 17.67 21.77
N SER A 100 9.99 17.30 22.35
CA SER A 100 10.13 16.73 23.70
C SER A 100 9.65 17.67 24.82
N SER A 101 9.27 18.89 24.47
CA SER A 101 8.53 19.83 25.30
C SER A 101 7.28 20.26 24.53
N ALA A 102 6.11 20.02 25.12
CA ALA A 102 4.77 20.36 24.63
C ALA A 102 4.24 19.61 23.40
N MET A 103 3.12 18.92 23.60
CA MET A 103 2.23 18.46 22.55
C MET A 103 1.54 19.69 21.97
N TYR A 104 1.98 20.18 20.81
CA TYR A 104 1.19 21.15 20.05
C TYR A 104 -0.01 20.41 19.48
N PRO A 105 -1.26 20.69 19.90
CA PRO A 105 -2.40 20.17 19.19
C PRO A 105 -2.32 20.67 17.75
N CYS A 106 -2.58 19.76 16.80
CA CYS A 106 -2.85 20.10 15.41
C CYS A 106 -3.86 21.26 15.39
N ARG A 107 -3.37 22.47 15.12
CA ARG A 107 -4.25 23.64 14.96
C ARG A 107 -5.05 23.37 13.70
N ARG A 108 -6.27 22.85 13.86
CA ARG A 108 -7.33 23.06 12.86
C ARG A 108 -7.33 24.56 12.54
N PRO A 109 -7.17 25.01 11.29
CA PRO A 109 -7.63 26.33 10.96
C PRO A 109 -9.14 26.34 11.27
N ALA A 110 -9.53 27.14 12.25
CA ALA A 110 -10.93 27.42 12.52
C ALA A 110 -11.53 27.94 11.22
N ARG A 111 -12.42 27.15 10.61
CA ARG A 111 -13.30 27.67 9.57
C ARG A 111 -14.22 28.67 10.26
N TYR A 112 -13.91 29.96 10.15
CA TYR A 112 -14.87 31.01 10.46
C TYR A 112 -15.97 30.91 9.41
N SER A 113 -17.17 30.47 9.81
CA SER A 113 -18.38 30.71 9.06
C SER A 113 -18.72 32.19 9.19
N THR A 114 -18.50 32.95 8.11
CA THR A 114 -19.13 34.25 7.94
C THR A 114 -20.52 34.00 7.38
N GLY A 115 -21.53 34.23 8.24
CA GLY A 115 -22.89 34.53 7.84
C GLY A 115 -23.13 36.01 8.04
#